data_AF-X1S7N5-F1
#
_entry.id   AF-X1S7N5-F1
#
_cell.length_a   1.000
_cell.length_b   1.000
_cell.length_c   1.000
_cell.angle_alpha   90.00
_cell.angle_beta   90.00
_cell.angle_gamma   90.00
#
_symmetry.space_group_name_H-M   'P 1'
#
loop_
_entity.id
_entity.type
_entity.pdbx_description
1 polymer ?
#
loop_
_entity_poly.entity_id
_entity_poly.type
_entity_poly.pdbx_seq_one_letter_code
_entity_poly.pdbx_strand_id
1 'polypeptide(L)' 'MDPEHHATIADKLMQYRGKLPKHTNPSNRIAVGLTYDLKKHIEDLLWYIEKYADAESKGLI' A
#
# COMPACT_ATOMS: atom_id res chain seq x y z
N MET A 1 0.45 -17.41 -9.31
CA MET A 1 1.01 -16.17 -9.88
C MET A 1 2.49 -16.18 -9.52
N ASP A 2 3.41 -15.68 -10.35
CA ASP A 2 4.82 -15.72 -9.94
C ASP A 2 5.05 -14.82 -8.72
N PRO A 3 5.76 -15.29 -7.67
CA PRO A 3 6.08 -14.48 -6.47
C PRO A 3 6.71 -13.12 -6.80
N GLU A 4 7.45 -13.04 -7.91
CA GLU A 4 8.05 -11.81 -8.44
C GLU A 4 7.01 -10.73 -8.83
N HIS A 5 5.80 -11.14 -9.21
CA HIS A 5 4.74 -10.20 -9.60
C HIS A 5 4.20 -9.43 -8.38
N HIS A 6 3.95 -10.13 -7.27
CA HIS A 6 3.50 -9.51 -6.03
C HIS A 6 4.57 -8.59 -5.42
N ALA A 7 5.85 -9.01 -5.46
CA ALA A 7 6.97 -8.20 -5.00
C ALA A 7 7.10 -6.89 -5.81
N THR A 8 6.98 -6.97 -7.14
CA THR A 8 7.07 -5.77 -8.01
C THR A 8 5.98 -4.74 -7.71
N ILE A 9 4.75 -5.19 -7.44
CA ILE A 9 3.64 -4.30 -7.09
C ILE A 9 3.88 -3.67 -5.71
N ALA A 10 4.30 -4.48 -4.74
CA ALA A 10 4.61 -4.00 -3.39
C ALA A 10 5.70 -2.92 -3.39
N ASP A 11 6.77 -3.12 -4.16
CA ASP A 11 7.85 -2.13 -4.30
C ASP A 11 7.35 -0.80 -4.89
N LYS A 12 6.54 -0.85 -5.94
CA LYS A 12 5.96 0.37 -6.55
C LYS A 12 5.07 1.13 -5.56
N LEU A 13 4.28 0.42 -4.77
CA LEU A 13 3.42 1.00 -3.74
C LEU A 13 4.24 1.65 -2.63
N MET A 14 5.31 1.00 -2.15
CA MET A 14 6.20 1.57 -1.15
C MET A 14 6.94 2.81 -1.66
N GLN A 15 7.43 2.78 -2.91
CA GLN A 15 8.05 3.94 -3.54
C GLN A 15 7.07 5.12 -3.66
N TYR A 16 5.83 4.86 -4.04
CA TYR A 16 4.80 5.90 -4.11
C TYR A 16 4.46 6.47 -2.73
N ARG A 17 4.27 5.60 -1.72
CA ARG A 17 4.06 6.01 -0.32
C ARG A 17 5.20 6.91 0.18
N GLY A 18 6.44 6.59 -0.17
CA GLY A 18 7.61 7.39 0.19
C GLY A 18 7.65 8.80 -0.44
N LYS A 19 6.94 9.01 -1.55
CA LYS A 19 6.81 10.31 -2.23
C LYS A 19 5.67 11.15 -1.67
N LEU A 20 4.82 10.61 -0.80
CA LEU A 20 3.73 11.37 -0.19
C LEU A 20 4.28 12.45 0.77
N PRO A 21 3.62 13.62 0.85
CA PRO A 21 4.04 14.67 1.78
C PRO A 21 4.15 14.15 3.22
N LYS A 22 5.29 14.47 3.86
CA LYS A 22 5.52 14.20 5.29
C LYS A 22 4.73 15.15 6.18
N HIS A 23 4.54 16.37 5.69
CA HIS A 23 3.79 17.42 6.37
C HIS A 23 2.67 17.89 5.45
N THR A 24 1.46 17.89 5.98
CA THR A 24 0.27 18.42 5.32
C THR A 24 -0.16 19.66 6.09
N ASN A 25 -0.68 20.68 5.40
CA ASN A 25 -1.17 21.88 6.07
C ASN A 25 -2.31 21.49 7.04
N PRO A 26 -2.14 21.64 8.36
CA PRO A 26 -3.13 21.18 9.34
C PRO A 26 -4.43 21.98 9.30
N SER A 27 -4.43 23.21 8.76
CA SER A 27 -5.66 23.99 8.59
C SER A 27 -6.51 23.50 7.41
N ASN A 28 -5.93 22.74 6.48
CA ASN A 28 -6.64 22.13 5.37
C ASN A 28 -7.01 20.67 5.70
N ARG A 29 -8.17 20.49 6.34
CA ARG A 29 -8.67 19.16 6.73
C ARG A 29 -8.82 18.18 5.57
N ILE A 30 -9.16 18.68 4.37
CA ILE A 30 -9.29 17.84 3.16
C ILE A 30 -7.92 17.27 2.81
N ALA A 31 -6.88 18.10 2.77
CA ALA A 31 -5.53 17.64 2.45
C ALA A 31 -5.02 16.62 3.49
N VAL A 32 -5.29 16.87 4.78
CA VAL A 32 -4.93 15.93 5.87
C VAL A 32 -5.63 14.59 5.68
N GLY A 33 -6.95 14.60 5.45
CA GLY A 33 -7.74 13.39 5.21
C GLY A 33 -7.22 12.60 4.00
N LEU A 34 -7.08 13.26 2.84
CA LEU A 34 -6.58 12.61 1.63
C LEU A 34 -5.19 11.99 1.81
N THR A 35 -4.29 12.68 2.50
CA THR A 35 -2.93 12.16 2.74
C THR A 35 -2.96 10.96 3.70
N TYR A 36 -3.80 11.01 4.73
CA TYR A 36 -3.97 9.92 5.68
C TYR A 36 -4.60 8.69 5.02
N ASP A 37 -5.73 8.88 4.33
CA ASP A 37 -6.48 7.81 3.68
C ASP A 37 -5.62 7.13 2.61
N LEU A 38 -4.89 7.89 1.82
CA LEU A 38 -3.99 7.33 0.80
C LEU A 38 -2.86 6.51 1.41
N LYS A 39 -2.24 6.97 2.51
CA LYS A 39 -1.21 6.19 3.23
C LYS A 39 -1.80 4.89 3.78
N LYS A 40 -2.97 4.97 4.40
CA LYS A 40 -3.66 3.82 4.98
C LYS A 40 -4.04 2.80 3.92
N HIS A 41 -4.63 3.23 2.81
CA HIS A 41 -5.01 2.33 1.73
C HIS A 41 -3.82 1.64 1.07
N ILE A 42 -2.66 2.31 0.97
CA ILE A 42 -1.44 1.65 0.49
C ILE A 42 -0.99 0.57 1.48
N GLU A 43 -1.00 0.85 2.78
CA GLU A 43 -0.63 -0.12 3.83
C GLU A 43 -1.57 -1.32 3.85
N ASP A 44 -2.88 -1.08 3.78
CA ASP A 44 -3.90 -2.13 3.72
C ASP A 44 -3.69 -3.00 2.47
N LEU A 45 -3.45 -2.40 1.30
CA LEU A 45 -3.23 -3.14 0.05
C LEU A 45 -1.96 -3.99 0.10
N LEU A 46 -0.86 -3.46 0.65
CA LEU A 46 0.38 -4.23 0.85
C LEU A 46 0.10 -5.48 1.71
N TRP A 47 -0.63 -5.32 2.80
CA TRP A 47 -1.03 -6.44 3.65
C TRP A 47 -1.87 -7.47 2.89
N TYR A 48 -2.86 -7.04 2.11
CA TYR A 48 -3.69 -7.95 1.31
C TYR A 48 -2.87 -8.69 0.24
N ILE A 49 -1.89 -8.04 -0.39
CA ILE A 49 -0.98 -8.68 -1.36
C ILE A 49 -0.18 -9.80 -0.69
N GLU A 50 0.39 -9.54 0.49
CA GLU A 50 1.12 -10.56 1.26
C GLU A 50 0.22 -11.74 1.66
N LYS A 51 -1.00 -11.45 2.12
CA LYS A 51 -1.96 -12.50 2.50
C LYS A 51 -2.45 -13.31 1.31
N TYR A 52 -2.64 -12.66 0.17
CA TYR A 52 -2.99 -13.34 -1.06
C TYR A 52 -1.87 -14.28 -1.51
N ALA A 53 -0.62 -13.80 -1.53
CA ALA A 53 0.54 -14.62 -1.88
C ALA A 53 0.74 -15.80 -0.93
N ASP A 54 0.55 -15.60 0.38
CA ASP A 54 0.59 -16.68 1.38
C ASP A 54 -0.51 -17.71 1.13
N ALA A 55 -1.74 -17.28 0.84
CA ALA A 55 -2.86 -18.18 0.52
C ALA A 55 -2.60 -19.01 -0.76
N GLU A 56 -2.06 -18.37 -1.81
CA GLU A 56 -1.70 -19.05 -3.07
C GLU A 56 -0.57 -20.07 -2.85
N SER A 57 0.47 -19.70 -2.08
CA SER A 57 1.58 -20.62 -1.76
C SER A 57 1.14 -21.86 -0.97
N LYS A 58 0.02 -21.76 -0.24
CA LYS A 58 -0.61 -22.85 0.50
C LYS A 58 -1.62 -23.63 -0.34
N GLY A 59 -1.87 -23.24 -1.58
CA GLY A 59 -2.87 -23.83 -2.47
C GLY A 59 -4.30 -23.64 -1.98
N LEU A 60 -4.56 -22.58 -1.19
CA LEU A 60 -5.91 -22.22 -0.74
C LEU A 60 -6.67 -21.43 -1.80
N ILE A 61 -5.94 -20.86 -2.77
CA ILE A 61 -6.40 -20.10 -3.94
C ILE A 61 -5.50 -20.49 -5.11
#